data_AF-A0A135VPC7-F1
#
_entry.id   AF-A0A135VPC7-F1
#
_cell.length_a   1.000
_cell.length_b   1.000
_cell.length_c   1.000
_cell.angle_alpha   90.00
_cell.angle_beta   90.00
_cell.angle_gamma   90.00
#
_symmetry.space_group_name_H-M   'P 1'
#
loop_
_entity.id
_entity.type
_entity.pdbx_description
1 polymer ?
#
loop_
_entity_poly.entity_id
_entity_poly.type
_entity_poly.pdbx_seq_one_letter_code
_entity_poly.pdbx_strand_id
1 'polypeptide(L)'
;MRAFGKGFEEFLVRAETEYDIHFVKGIPSEIQEDYGTKDLIVRHSDAKGHNVLVDKYDLVVLCPAMIPSLNTKLNEQLGITTDESGFIQPDLSSLMISETGVPGIHMCGAVQMPKDIPDSVAQGSAAAALAALDITIPQGEETEALTEEDLELIAAEPRIGVVICSCGINIAGTVDVAEVTEYASSLPNVVYAENLLYSCSSDAQVVIKEAIKEHKLNRLVVASCTPRTHEPLFRATIEEAGLNKYLFELANIREHCSWVHQADKDEATSKAMDLVRMSVARAKLLEAQEEAVTQIEPSVLIIGAGVSGMATAEVISQKGFNVYLVEKQDKVGGFLNELATVNFDNRPASEIVAYYEHRISGKENIHLLLNSEVVDAKGSIGEFEVVIKTGAKKETLTVGIVIVATGAVALEEKGLYGLNKLPEVMTEVEFNTRIASGEGIEDGETFAVIHCAGSREDASLEGSRTWCSGICCMIALEHSLELC
;
A
#
# COMPACT_ATOMS: atom_id res chain seq x y z
N MET A 1 -18.50 11.56 -7.90
CA MET A 1 -18.18 10.44 -7.00
C MET A 1 -17.47 11.00 -5.77
N ARG A 2 -17.54 10.39 -4.58
CA ARG A 2 -16.65 10.73 -3.46
C ARG A 2 -15.62 9.62 -3.34
N ALA A 3 -14.41 9.84 -3.86
CA ALA A 3 -13.40 8.80 -3.96
C ALA A 3 -12.73 8.58 -2.59
N PHE A 4 -12.88 7.39 -2.01
CA PHE A 4 -12.32 7.05 -0.70
C PHE A 4 -10.83 6.69 -0.82
N GLY A 5 -10.04 7.02 0.21
CA GLY A 5 -8.62 6.66 0.30
C GLY A 5 -7.65 7.74 -0.18
N LYS A 6 -6.37 7.54 0.13
CA LYS A 6 -5.28 8.48 -0.19
C LYS A 6 -4.98 8.46 -1.69
N GLY A 7 -4.88 9.63 -2.33
CA GLY A 7 -4.55 9.77 -3.75
C GLY A 7 -5.71 9.55 -4.72
N PHE A 8 -6.87 9.07 -4.24
CA PHE A 8 -8.03 8.79 -5.08
C PHE A 8 -8.81 10.07 -5.45
N GLU A 9 -8.81 11.10 -4.60
CA GLU A 9 -9.42 12.38 -4.95
C GLU A 9 -8.62 13.07 -6.06
N GLU A 10 -7.31 13.09 -5.93
CA GLU A 10 -6.40 13.63 -6.94
C GLU A 10 -6.51 12.85 -8.25
N PHE A 11 -6.70 11.53 -8.18
CA PHE A 11 -6.98 10.71 -9.36
C PHE A 11 -8.28 11.13 -10.05
N LEU A 12 -9.35 11.38 -9.29
CA LEU A 12 -10.62 11.85 -9.84
C LEU A 12 -10.49 13.23 -10.48
N VAL A 13 -9.82 14.18 -9.81
CA VAL A 13 -9.57 15.52 -10.36
C VAL A 13 -8.79 15.41 -11.67
N ARG A 14 -7.73 14.60 -11.69
CA ARG A 14 -6.93 14.38 -12.88
C ARG A 14 -7.73 13.75 -14.02
N ALA A 15 -8.59 12.78 -13.72
CA ALA A 15 -9.52 12.19 -14.68
C ALA A 15 -10.39 13.26 -15.37
N GLU A 16 -10.93 14.21 -14.61
CA GLU A 16 -11.73 15.32 -15.13
C GLU A 16 -10.89 16.31 -15.95
N THR A 17 -9.73 16.72 -15.44
CA THR A 17 -8.97 17.85 -16.02
C THR A 17 -8.05 17.46 -17.16
N GLU A 18 -7.51 16.24 -17.16
CA GLU A 18 -6.50 15.79 -18.14
C GLU A 18 -7.05 14.78 -19.16
N TYR A 19 -8.05 13.98 -18.79
CA TYR A 19 -8.54 12.88 -19.63
C TYR A 19 -9.96 13.11 -20.19
N ASP A 20 -10.53 14.29 -19.98
CA ASP A 20 -11.90 14.66 -20.41
C ASP A 20 -12.96 13.65 -19.95
N ILE A 21 -12.77 13.06 -18.77
CA ILE A 21 -13.71 12.10 -18.20
C ILE A 21 -14.84 12.88 -17.52
N HIS A 22 -16.06 12.70 -18.03
CA HIS A 22 -17.24 13.34 -17.47
C HIS A 22 -17.91 12.47 -16.40
N PHE A 23 -17.89 12.95 -15.15
CA PHE A 23 -18.60 12.28 -14.06
C PHE A 23 -20.02 12.85 -13.87
N VAL A 24 -21.03 12.07 -14.28
CA VAL A 24 -22.43 12.39 -13.99
C VAL A 24 -22.85 11.72 -12.68
N LYS A 25 -23.28 12.53 -11.70
CA LYS A 25 -23.90 11.99 -10.48
C LYS A 25 -25.34 11.63 -10.81
N GLY A 26 -25.63 10.34 -10.97
CA GLY A 26 -26.93 9.88 -11.43
C GLY A 26 -27.18 8.41 -11.16
N ILE A 27 -28.39 7.97 -11.47
CA ILE A 27 -28.77 6.55 -11.47
C ILE A 27 -29.12 6.19 -12.92
N PRO A 28 -28.40 5.24 -13.54
CA PRO A 28 -28.82 4.67 -14.81
C PRO A 28 -30.09 3.84 -14.59
N SER A 29 -31.14 4.14 -15.35
CA SER A 29 -32.43 3.45 -15.24
C SER A 29 -32.60 2.35 -16.28
N GLU A 30 -31.99 2.53 -17.46
CA GLU A 30 -32.23 1.65 -18.60
C GLU A 30 -31.08 1.73 -19.60
N ILE A 31 -30.74 0.60 -20.20
CA ILE A 31 -29.79 0.49 -21.31
C ILE A 31 -30.52 -0.26 -22.44
N GLN A 32 -30.63 0.36 -23.61
CA GLN A 32 -31.20 -0.24 -24.81
C GLN A 32 -30.18 -0.22 -25.95
N GLU A 33 -30.10 -1.29 -26.72
CA GLU A 33 -29.30 -1.32 -27.95
C GLU A 33 -30.16 -0.81 -29.13
N ASP A 34 -29.63 0.15 -29.90
CA ASP A 34 -30.20 0.50 -31.19
C ASP A 34 -29.88 -0.62 -32.19
N TYR A 35 -30.90 -1.36 -32.64
CA TYR A 35 -30.69 -2.51 -33.54
C TYR A 35 -30.07 -2.15 -34.90
N GLY A 36 -30.17 -0.89 -35.33
CA GLY A 36 -29.63 -0.40 -36.59
C GLY A 36 -28.17 0.02 -36.47
N THR A 37 -27.84 0.83 -35.47
CA THR A 37 -26.47 1.37 -35.30
C THR A 37 -25.57 0.53 -34.40
N LYS A 38 -26.16 -0.33 -33.55
CA LYS A 38 -25.49 -1.06 -32.46
C LYS A 38 -25.03 -0.19 -31.29
N ASP A 39 -25.40 1.09 -31.27
CA ASP A 39 -25.11 1.99 -30.14
C ASP A 39 -25.93 1.60 -28.91
N LEU A 40 -25.38 1.86 -27.74
CA LEU A 40 -26.06 1.68 -26.45
C LEU A 40 -26.66 3.03 -26.01
N ILE A 41 -27.99 3.08 -25.98
CA ILE A 41 -28.78 4.21 -25.48
C ILE A 41 -28.95 4.03 -23.98
N VAL A 42 -28.35 4.91 -23.20
CA VAL A 42 -28.40 4.89 -21.73
C VAL A 42 -29.30 6.01 -21.25
N ARG A 43 -30.37 5.63 -20.54
CA ARG A 43 -31.24 6.57 -19.84
C ARG A 43 -30.79 6.67 -18.40
N HIS A 44 -30.43 7.86 -17.93
CA HIS A 44 -29.98 8.08 -16.55
C HIS A 44 -30.44 9.43 -16.01
N SER A 45 -30.47 9.56 -14.69
CA SER A 45 -30.67 10.87 -14.06
C SER A 45 -29.37 11.68 -14.04
N ASP A 46 -29.50 13.01 -14.03
CA ASP A 46 -28.47 13.92 -13.59
C ASP A 46 -28.95 14.61 -12.32
N ALA A 47 -28.39 14.21 -11.18
CA ALA A 47 -28.73 14.75 -9.87
C ALA A 47 -28.30 16.21 -9.69
N LYS A 48 -27.37 16.73 -10.50
CA LYS A 48 -26.97 18.14 -10.48
C LYS A 48 -27.91 19.00 -11.34
N GLY A 49 -28.24 18.52 -12.54
CA GLY A 49 -29.12 19.22 -13.48
C GLY A 49 -30.62 19.01 -13.24
N HIS A 50 -31.00 18.09 -12.34
CA HIS A 50 -32.39 17.67 -12.08
C HIS A 50 -33.14 17.20 -13.34
N ASN A 51 -32.42 16.60 -14.30
CA ASN A 51 -32.95 16.15 -15.58
C ASN A 51 -32.80 14.63 -15.75
N VAL A 52 -33.58 14.07 -16.67
CA VAL A 52 -33.35 12.72 -17.21
C VAL A 52 -32.67 12.87 -18.54
N LEU A 53 -31.48 12.28 -18.67
CA LEU A 53 -30.67 12.29 -19.87
C LEU A 53 -30.82 10.96 -20.63
N VAL A 54 -30.65 11.04 -21.94
CA VAL A 54 -30.67 9.90 -22.86
C VAL A 54 -29.47 10.07 -23.78
N ASP A 55 -28.39 9.40 -23.43
CA ASP A 55 -27.11 9.52 -24.10
C ASP A 55 -26.76 8.23 -24.85
N LYS A 56 -25.94 8.35 -25.89
CA LYS A 56 -25.51 7.23 -26.73
C LYS A 56 -24.04 6.92 -26.47
N TYR A 57 -23.71 5.65 -26.35
CA TYR A 57 -22.35 5.17 -26.09
C TYR A 57 -22.01 3.96 -26.95
N ASP A 58 -20.74 3.83 -27.36
CA ASP A 58 -20.25 2.65 -28.08
C ASP A 58 -20.05 1.44 -27.16
N LEU A 59 -19.85 1.68 -25.85
CA LEU A 59 -19.62 0.65 -24.84
C LEU A 59 -20.19 1.10 -23.49
N VAL A 60 -20.88 0.18 -22.81
CA VAL A 60 -21.28 0.35 -21.42
C VAL A 60 -20.60 -0.73 -20.59
N VAL A 61 -19.74 -0.31 -19.66
CA VAL A 61 -19.08 -1.19 -18.70
C VAL A 61 -19.80 -1.08 -17.37
N LEU A 62 -20.38 -2.19 -16.90
CA LEU A 62 -20.99 -2.25 -15.57
C LEU A 62 -19.90 -2.50 -14.53
N CYS A 63 -19.93 -1.74 -13.43
CA CYS A 63 -19.12 -1.99 -12.24
C CYS A 63 -20.05 -2.58 -11.16
N PRO A 64 -20.34 -3.89 -11.19
CA PRO A 64 -21.22 -4.52 -10.23
C PRO A 64 -20.60 -4.57 -8.83
N ALA A 65 -21.44 -4.76 -7.81
CA ALA A 65 -20.96 -4.98 -6.45
C ALA A 65 -20.08 -6.24 -6.37
N MET A 66 -19.03 -6.18 -5.56
CA MET A 66 -18.25 -7.36 -5.21
C MET A 66 -19.09 -8.27 -4.30
N ILE A 67 -19.17 -9.54 -4.65
CA ILE A 67 -19.87 -10.57 -3.88
C ILE A 67 -18.85 -11.56 -3.28
N PRO A 68 -19.14 -12.22 -2.16
CA PRO A 68 -18.22 -13.17 -1.57
C PRO A 68 -18.02 -14.41 -2.43
N SER A 69 -16.91 -15.12 -2.17
CA SER A 69 -16.62 -16.38 -2.86
C SER A 69 -17.63 -17.47 -2.50
N LEU A 70 -18.01 -18.30 -3.47
CA LEU A 70 -18.95 -19.43 -3.27
C LEU A 70 -18.30 -20.67 -2.62
N ASN A 71 -17.27 -20.47 -1.79
CA ASN A 71 -16.44 -21.53 -1.20
C ASN A 71 -16.99 -22.06 0.14
N THR A 72 -18.30 -22.00 0.38
CA THR A 72 -18.93 -22.36 1.66
C THR A 72 -18.52 -23.75 2.17
N LYS A 73 -18.45 -24.76 1.29
CA LYS A 73 -17.99 -26.11 1.68
C LYS A 73 -16.56 -26.14 2.21
N LEU A 74 -15.66 -25.35 1.62
CA LEU A 74 -14.28 -25.26 2.07
C LEU A 74 -14.23 -24.57 3.43
N ASN A 75 -14.97 -23.47 3.60
CA ASN A 75 -15.06 -22.75 4.87
C ASN A 75 -15.58 -23.67 5.99
N GLU A 76 -16.65 -24.43 5.73
CA GLU A 76 -17.19 -25.43 6.66
C GLU A 76 -16.17 -26.51 7.04
N GLN A 77 -15.41 -27.03 6.06
CA GLN A 77 -14.38 -28.03 6.32
C GLN A 77 -13.21 -27.49 7.16
N LEU A 78 -12.86 -26.23 6.98
CA LEU A 78 -11.81 -25.56 7.72
C LEU A 78 -12.29 -25.00 9.08
N GLY A 79 -13.60 -25.00 9.34
CA GLY A 79 -14.18 -24.39 10.55
C GLY A 79 -14.21 -22.86 10.52
N ILE A 80 -14.16 -22.25 9.34
CA ILE A 80 -14.18 -20.80 9.15
C ILE A 80 -15.63 -20.30 9.14
N THR A 81 -15.90 -19.28 9.94
CA THR A 81 -17.22 -18.62 10.01
C THR A 81 -17.35 -17.54 8.94
N THR A 82 -18.56 -17.38 8.39
CA THR A 82 -18.91 -16.27 7.49
C THR A 82 -20.01 -15.41 8.07
N ASP A 83 -20.03 -14.14 7.70
CA ASP A 83 -21.10 -13.20 8.05
C ASP A 83 -22.40 -13.47 7.27
N GLU A 84 -23.44 -12.67 7.54
CA GLU A 84 -24.76 -12.77 6.88
C GLU A 84 -24.70 -12.51 5.37
N SER A 85 -23.67 -11.80 4.89
CA SER A 85 -23.45 -11.53 3.47
C SER A 85 -22.67 -12.65 2.78
N GLY A 86 -22.01 -13.54 3.55
CA GLY A 86 -21.20 -14.67 3.08
C GLY A 86 -19.69 -14.39 3.04
N PHE A 87 -19.21 -13.24 3.52
CA PHE A 87 -17.78 -12.95 3.65
C PHE A 87 -17.19 -13.64 4.89
N ILE A 88 -15.89 -13.92 4.89
CA ILE A 88 -15.22 -14.52 6.05
C ILE A 88 -15.24 -13.54 7.21
N GLN A 89 -15.77 -13.98 8.34
CA GLN A 89 -15.89 -13.18 9.55
C GLN A 89 -14.61 -13.29 10.39
N PRO A 90 -14.07 -12.17 10.90
CA PRO A 90 -12.93 -12.22 11.82
C PRO A 90 -13.32 -12.83 13.17
N ASP A 91 -12.32 -13.35 13.88
CA ASP A 91 -12.51 -13.79 15.26
C ASP A 91 -12.96 -12.60 16.13
N LEU A 92 -14.24 -12.62 16.53
CA LEU A 92 -14.84 -11.57 17.35
C LEU A 92 -14.26 -11.50 18.77
N SER A 93 -13.50 -12.51 19.21
CA SER A 93 -12.81 -12.49 20.51
C SER A 93 -11.48 -11.72 20.48
N SER A 94 -10.99 -11.38 19.28
CA SER A 94 -9.75 -10.65 19.04
C SER A 94 -10.02 -9.32 18.36
N LEU A 95 -9.13 -8.34 18.56
CA LEU A 95 -9.13 -7.09 17.80
C LEU A 95 -8.29 -7.19 16.51
N MET A 96 -7.69 -8.35 16.24
CA MET A 96 -6.89 -8.60 15.04
C MET A 96 -7.79 -9.05 13.88
N ILE A 97 -8.02 -8.14 12.94
CA ILE A 97 -8.92 -8.36 11.80
C ILE A 97 -8.42 -9.40 10.79
N SER A 98 -7.20 -9.93 10.93
CA SER A 98 -6.64 -10.96 10.04
C SER A 98 -6.76 -12.37 10.59
N GLU A 99 -7.32 -12.56 11.79
CA GLU A 99 -7.53 -13.87 12.41
C GLU A 99 -8.92 -14.42 12.05
N THR A 100 -8.98 -15.69 11.64
CA THR A 100 -10.25 -16.38 11.34
C THR A 100 -10.86 -17.09 12.57
N GLY A 101 -10.11 -17.17 13.66
CA GLY A 101 -10.44 -17.98 14.84
C GLY A 101 -10.01 -19.45 14.73
N VAL A 102 -9.57 -19.89 13.55
CA VAL A 102 -8.98 -21.22 13.34
C VAL A 102 -7.45 -21.13 13.40
N PRO A 103 -6.78 -21.87 14.31
CA PRO A 103 -5.31 -21.83 14.42
C PRO A 103 -4.60 -22.14 13.10
N GLY A 104 -3.62 -21.30 12.75
CA GLY A 104 -2.85 -21.41 11.50
C GLY A 104 -3.58 -20.97 10.24
N ILE A 105 -4.81 -20.45 10.34
CA ILE A 105 -5.58 -19.91 9.21
C ILE A 105 -5.80 -18.42 9.40
N HIS A 106 -5.09 -17.63 8.59
CA HIS A 106 -5.15 -16.17 8.58
C HIS A 106 -5.81 -15.68 7.29
N MET A 107 -6.29 -14.43 7.28
CA MET A 107 -7.03 -13.88 6.15
C MET A 107 -6.63 -12.43 5.82
N CYS A 108 -6.78 -12.09 4.54
CA CYS A 108 -6.50 -10.75 4.02
C CYS A 108 -7.28 -10.44 2.73
N GLY A 109 -7.54 -9.16 2.49
CA GLY A 109 -8.09 -8.66 1.24
C GLY A 109 -9.59 -8.86 1.13
N ALA A 110 -10.06 -9.09 -0.11
CA ALA A 110 -11.48 -9.08 -0.45
C ALA A 110 -12.29 -10.28 0.09
N VAL A 111 -11.66 -11.23 0.78
CA VAL A 111 -12.36 -12.35 1.44
C VAL A 111 -13.19 -11.89 2.64
N GLN A 112 -12.84 -10.74 3.25
CA GLN A 112 -13.54 -10.15 4.40
C GLN A 112 -14.68 -9.21 3.99
N MET A 113 -14.47 -8.43 2.94
CA MET A 113 -15.40 -7.41 2.43
C MET A 113 -14.81 -6.79 1.17
N PRO A 114 -15.59 -6.04 0.35
CA PRO A 114 -15.03 -5.22 -0.72
C PRO A 114 -13.94 -4.29 -0.19
N LYS A 115 -12.77 -4.28 -0.84
CA LYS A 115 -11.57 -3.64 -0.33
C LYS A 115 -10.69 -3.19 -1.50
N ASP A 116 -9.97 -2.09 -1.32
CA ASP A 116 -9.04 -1.60 -2.33
C ASP A 116 -7.69 -2.33 -2.26
N ILE A 117 -6.81 -2.02 -3.21
CA ILE A 117 -5.49 -2.65 -3.30
C ILE A 117 -4.62 -2.30 -2.07
N PRO A 118 -4.45 -1.02 -1.68
CA PRO A 118 -3.67 -0.66 -0.49
C PRO A 118 -4.08 -1.40 0.79
N ASP A 119 -5.37 -1.43 1.10
CA ASP A 119 -5.87 -2.09 2.31
C ASP A 119 -5.69 -3.61 2.23
N SER A 120 -5.86 -4.19 1.04
CA SER A 120 -5.61 -5.62 0.80
C SER A 120 -4.14 -5.99 1.00
N VAL A 121 -3.21 -5.14 0.53
CA VAL A 121 -1.76 -5.33 0.72
C VAL A 121 -1.39 -5.18 2.20
N ALA A 122 -1.95 -4.19 2.90
CA ALA A 122 -1.72 -3.99 4.32
C ALA A 122 -2.18 -5.21 5.15
N GLN A 123 -3.38 -5.73 4.86
CA GLN A 123 -3.86 -6.96 5.48
C GLN A 123 -3.04 -8.19 5.08
N GLY A 124 -2.54 -8.25 3.85
CA GLY A 124 -1.63 -9.32 3.41
C GLY A 124 -0.36 -9.37 4.27
N SER A 125 0.23 -8.21 4.55
CA SER A 125 1.37 -8.10 5.47
C SER A 125 1.00 -8.53 6.90
N ALA A 126 -0.18 -8.17 7.38
CA ALA A 126 -0.65 -8.59 8.71
C ALA A 126 -0.84 -10.12 8.78
N ALA A 127 -1.51 -10.73 7.80
CA ALA A 127 -1.68 -12.17 7.71
C ALA A 127 -0.33 -12.91 7.60
N ALA A 128 0.63 -12.37 6.85
CA ALA A 128 1.98 -12.91 6.78
C ALA A 128 2.73 -12.83 8.12
N ALA A 129 2.59 -11.72 8.86
CA ALA A 129 3.17 -11.57 10.19
C ALA A 129 2.59 -12.57 11.20
N LEU A 130 1.27 -12.81 11.14
CA LEU A 130 0.60 -13.82 11.97
C LEU A 130 1.05 -15.24 11.59
N ALA A 131 1.11 -15.56 10.29
CA ALA A 131 1.63 -16.86 9.83
C ALA A 131 3.10 -17.07 10.23
N ALA A 132 3.88 -15.99 10.30
CA ALA A 132 5.26 -16.04 10.75
C ALA A 132 5.40 -16.44 12.23
N LEU A 133 4.35 -16.30 13.05
CA LEU A 133 4.34 -16.80 14.43
C LEU A 133 4.30 -18.33 14.47
N ASP A 134 3.60 -18.95 13.52
CA ASP A 134 3.35 -20.41 13.47
C ASP A 134 4.54 -21.21 12.90
N ILE A 135 5.45 -20.56 12.14
CA ILE A 135 6.59 -21.23 11.52
C ILE A 135 7.85 -21.14 12.38
N THR A 136 8.65 -22.20 12.40
CA THR A 136 10.05 -22.07 12.82
C THR A 136 10.80 -21.44 11.66
N ILE A 137 11.51 -20.32 11.90
CA ILE A 137 12.34 -19.71 10.86
C ILE A 137 13.43 -20.74 10.53
N PRO A 138 13.47 -21.30 9.31
CA PRO A 138 14.56 -22.19 8.92
C PRO A 138 15.87 -21.43 9.08
N GLN A 139 16.93 -22.10 9.54
CA GLN A 139 18.26 -21.53 9.33
C GLN A 139 18.41 -21.37 7.81
N GLY A 140 18.78 -20.17 7.36
CA GLY A 140 18.97 -19.92 5.94
C GLY A 140 19.87 -21.01 5.36
N GLU A 141 19.39 -21.72 4.36
CA GLU A 141 20.25 -22.61 3.60
C GLU A 141 21.33 -21.73 2.96
N GLU A 142 22.59 -22.16 3.06
CA GLU A 142 23.66 -21.52 2.29
C GLU A 142 23.19 -21.48 0.83
N THR A 143 23.12 -20.29 0.24
CA THR A 143 22.80 -20.11 -1.18
C THR A 143 23.64 -21.11 -1.97
N GLU A 144 23.01 -21.89 -2.86
CA GLU A 144 23.74 -22.89 -3.64
C GLU A 144 24.97 -22.24 -4.26
N ALA A 145 26.15 -22.78 -3.96
CA ALA A 145 27.40 -22.22 -4.43
C ALA A 145 27.41 -22.20 -5.97
N LEU A 146 27.79 -21.06 -6.55
CA LEU A 146 27.97 -20.93 -8.00
C LEU A 146 28.86 -22.06 -8.52
N THR A 147 28.47 -22.69 -9.62
CA THR A 147 29.26 -23.74 -10.25
C THR A 147 30.47 -23.14 -10.98
N GLU A 148 31.45 -23.99 -11.32
CA GLU A 148 32.60 -23.55 -12.12
C GLU A 148 32.17 -23.01 -13.49
N GLU A 149 31.11 -23.58 -14.10
CA GLU A 149 30.51 -23.10 -15.34
C GLU A 149 29.86 -21.70 -15.18
N ASP A 150 29.21 -21.44 -14.04
CA ASP A 150 28.64 -20.11 -13.74
C ASP A 150 29.72 -19.05 -13.59
N LEU A 151 30.83 -19.38 -12.90
CA LEU A 151 31.96 -18.48 -12.73
C LEU A 151 32.66 -18.18 -14.07
N GLU A 152 32.85 -19.18 -14.92
CA GLU A 152 33.38 -18.98 -16.28
C GLU A 152 32.46 -18.09 -17.12
N LEU A 153 31.14 -18.32 -17.05
CA LEU A 153 30.15 -17.51 -17.77
C LEU A 153 30.14 -16.05 -17.29
N ILE A 154 30.27 -15.82 -15.99
CA ILE A 154 30.34 -14.48 -15.38
C ILE A 154 31.60 -13.72 -15.84
N ALA A 155 32.73 -14.42 -15.97
CA ALA A 155 34.03 -13.86 -16.38
C ALA A 155 34.20 -13.70 -17.90
N ALA A 156 33.35 -14.34 -18.71
CA ALA A 156 33.39 -14.26 -20.17
C ALA A 156 33.02 -12.87 -20.71
N GLU A 157 33.20 -12.67 -22.03
CA GLU A 157 32.73 -11.45 -22.71
C GLU A 157 31.23 -11.22 -22.44
N PRO A 158 30.78 -9.96 -22.24
CA PRO A 158 29.37 -9.69 -21.97
C PRO A 158 28.43 -10.28 -23.04
N ARG A 159 27.44 -11.02 -22.56
CA ARG A 159 26.32 -11.63 -23.27
C ARG A 159 25.04 -11.13 -22.59
N ILE A 160 24.48 -10.07 -23.16
CA ILE A 160 23.43 -9.26 -22.53
C ILE A 160 22.08 -9.70 -23.08
N GLY A 161 21.15 -10.02 -22.18
CA GLY A 161 19.73 -10.08 -22.50
C GLY A 161 19.07 -8.73 -22.23
N VAL A 162 18.20 -8.27 -23.13
CA VAL A 162 17.43 -7.04 -22.93
C VAL A 162 15.94 -7.33 -22.99
N VAL A 163 15.23 -7.10 -21.90
CA VAL A 163 13.78 -7.29 -21.83
C VAL A 163 13.10 -5.94 -21.81
N ILE A 164 12.18 -5.69 -22.76
CA ILE A 164 11.41 -4.45 -22.85
C ILE A 164 10.01 -4.73 -22.32
N CYS A 165 9.59 -4.01 -21.28
CA CYS A 165 8.26 -4.17 -20.70
C CYS A 165 7.24 -3.26 -21.38
N SER A 166 6.07 -3.79 -21.74
CA SER A 166 4.94 -2.98 -22.23
C SER A 166 4.15 -2.32 -21.08
N CYS A 167 4.13 -2.97 -19.91
CA CYS A 167 3.36 -2.57 -18.74
C CYS A 167 1.89 -2.27 -19.06
N GLY A 168 1.28 -3.13 -19.88
CA GLY A 168 -0.02 -2.87 -20.51
C GLY A 168 0.09 -1.67 -21.44
N ILE A 169 -0.68 -0.61 -21.18
CA ILE A 169 -0.59 0.65 -21.93
C ILE A 169 0.32 1.69 -21.28
N ASN A 170 0.84 1.43 -20.07
CA ASN A 170 1.60 2.44 -19.33
C ASN A 170 2.93 2.80 -20.01
N ILE A 171 3.55 1.84 -20.72
CA ILE A 171 4.74 2.10 -21.55
C ILE A 171 4.33 2.04 -23.01
N ALA A 172 3.71 0.94 -23.46
CA ALA A 172 3.37 0.73 -24.87
C ALA A 172 2.30 1.70 -25.42
N GLY A 173 1.60 2.46 -24.58
CA GLY A 173 0.70 3.52 -25.03
C GLY A 173 1.43 4.77 -25.57
N THR A 174 2.70 4.96 -25.18
CA THR A 174 3.51 6.14 -25.52
C THR A 174 4.80 5.78 -26.24
N VAL A 175 5.46 4.68 -25.86
CA VAL A 175 6.72 4.21 -26.43
C VAL A 175 6.45 3.04 -27.36
N ASP A 176 6.98 3.06 -28.58
CA ASP A 176 6.97 1.89 -29.46
C ASP A 176 7.96 0.84 -28.93
N VAL A 177 7.42 -0.08 -28.12
CA VAL A 177 8.22 -1.14 -27.50
C VAL A 177 8.75 -2.15 -28.51
N ALA A 178 8.11 -2.30 -29.68
CA ALA A 178 8.61 -3.18 -30.73
C ALA A 178 9.86 -2.58 -31.37
N GLU A 179 9.81 -1.28 -31.71
CA GLU A 179 10.95 -0.55 -32.25
C GLU A 179 12.13 -0.51 -31.26
N VAL A 180 11.86 -0.26 -29.97
CA VAL A 180 12.91 -0.30 -28.93
C VAL A 180 13.52 -1.69 -28.80
N THR A 181 12.73 -2.76 -28.94
CA THR A 181 13.22 -4.15 -28.89
C THR A 181 14.11 -4.47 -30.09
N GLU A 182 13.70 -4.08 -31.30
CA GLU A 182 14.51 -4.23 -32.51
C GLU A 182 15.83 -3.46 -32.38
N TYR A 183 15.76 -2.20 -31.97
CA TYR A 183 16.96 -1.39 -31.72
C TYR A 183 17.88 -2.03 -30.67
N ALA A 184 17.34 -2.51 -29.54
CA ALA A 184 18.12 -3.18 -28.49
C ALA A 184 18.88 -4.40 -29.03
N SER A 185 18.26 -5.18 -29.91
CA SER A 185 18.90 -6.35 -30.55
C SER A 185 20.11 -6.00 -31.43
N SER A 186 20.17 -4.76 -31.92
CA SER A 186 21.30 -4.27 -32.73
C SER A 186 22.50 -3.79 -31.90
N LEU A 187 22.34 -3.63 -30.59
CA LEU A 187 23.39 -3.10 -29.71
C LEU A 187 24.51 -4.13 -29.51
N PRO A 188 25.78 -3.71 -29.42
CA PRO A 188 26.87 -4.67 -29.28
C PRO A 188 26.74 -5.43 -27.96
N ASN A 189 27.10 -6.72 -27.97
CA ASN A 189 26.99 -7.66 -26.84
C ASN A 189 25.56 -8.06 -26.45
N VAL A 190 24.52 -7.49 -27.06
CA VAL A 190 23.14 -7.99 -26.89
C VAL A 190 22.97 -9.24 -27.73
N VAL A 191 22.64 -10.36 -27.09
CA VAL A 191 22.48 -11.67 -27.75
C VAL A 191 21.03 -12.16 -27.72
N TYR A 192 20.18 -11.49 -26.95
CA TYR A 192 18.76 -11.77 -26.82
C TYR A 192 18.03 -10.47 -26.48
N ALA A 193 16.93 -10.18 -27.16
CA ALA A 193 16.05 -9.07 -26.84
C ALA A 193 14.59 -9.48 -27.04
N GLU A 194 13.73 -9.22 -26.05
CA GLU A 194 12.33 -9.62 -26.11
C GLU A 194 11.41 -8.58 -25.43
N ASN A 195 10.23 -8.38 -26.02
CA ASN A 195 9.17 -7.59 -25.40
C ASN A 195 8.22 -8.49 -24.60
N LEU A 196 8.02 -8.16 -23.32
CA LEU A 196 7.07 -8.84 -22.45
C LEU A 196 5.97 -7.87 -22.01
N LEU A 197 4.72 -8.34 -22.00
CA LEU A 197 3.57 -7.51 -21.63
C LEU A 197 3.69 -6.97 -20.19
N TYR A 198 4.05 -7.85 -19.25
CA TYR A 198 4.30 -7.54 -17.85
C TYR A 198 5.56 -8.29 -17.38
N SER A 199 6.74 -7.70 -17.58
CA SER A 199 8.01 -8.36 -17.22
C SER A 199 8.14 -8.80 -15.75
N CYS A 200 7.39 -8.17 -14.83
CA CYS A 200 7.39 -8.54 -13.41
C CYS A 200 6.45 -9.70 -13.04
N SER A 201 5.60 -10.19 -13.96
CA SER A 201 4.68 -11.30 -13.66
C SER A 201 5.43 -12.60 -13.41
N SER A 202 4.82 -13.53 -12.68
CA SER A 202 5.38 -14.88 -12.44
C SER A 202 5.74 -15.59 -13.74
N ASP A 203 4.87 -15.49 -14.74
CA ASP A 203 5.06 -16.15 -16.03
C ASP A 203 6.22 -15.53 -16.81
N ALA A 204 6.35 -14.20 -16.78
CA ALA A 204 7.47 -13.50 -17.40
C ALA A 204 8.81 -13.81 -16.73
N GLN A 205 8.83 -13.98 -15.40
CA GLN A 205 10.04 -14.38 -14.69
C GLN A 205 10.52 -15.77 -15.11
N VAL A 206 9.61 -16.71 -15.42
CA VAL A 206 9.99 -18.01 -15.99
C VAL A 206 10.68 -17.83 -17.34
N VAL A 207 10.10 -17.02 -18.24
CA VAL A 207 10.69 -16.72 -19.56
C VAL A 207 12.09 -16.11 -19.41
N ILE A 208 12.27 -15.16 -18.48
CA ILE A 208 13.58 -14.54 -18.21
C ILE A 208 14.60 -15.59 -17.75
N LYS A 209 14.23 -16.47 -16.81
CA LYS A 209 15.12 -17.52 -16.30
C LYS A 209 15.51 -18.53 -17.38
N GLU A 210 14.57 -18.90 -18.24
CA GLU A 210 14.82 -19.77 -19.40
C GLU A 210 15.76 -19.11 -20.40
N ALA A 211 15.52 -17.84 -20.73
CA ALA A 211 16.38 -17.08 -21.64
C ALA A 211 17.83 -16.95 -21.12
N ILE A 212 18.02 -16.76 -19.80
CA ILE A 212 19.37 -16.74 -19.19
C ILE A 212 20.11 -18.03 -19.46
N LYS A 213 19.45 -19.19 -19.28
CA LYS A 213 20.04 -20.51 -19.46
C LYS A 213 20.25 -20.84 -20.94
N GLU A 214 19.22 -20.65 -21.77
CA GLU A 214 19.25 -21.01 -23.19
C GLU A 214 20.27 -20.18 -23.98
N HIS A 215 20.28 -18.87 -23.77
CA HIS A 215 21.18 -17.97 -24.48
C HIS A 215 22.53 -17.76 -23.79
N LYS A 216 22.76 -18.43 -22.66
CA LYS A 216 23.96 -18.26 -21.81
C LYS A 216 24.22 -16.78 -21.54
N LEU A 217 23.22 -16.11 -20.98
CA LEU A 217 23.32 -14.69 -20.64
C LEU A 217 24.17 -14.55 -19.37
N ASN A 218 25.05 -13.57 -19.35
CA ASN A 218 25.82 -13.22 -18.15
C ASN A 218 25.52 -11.80 -17.65
N ARG A 219 24.62 -11.07 -18.32
CA ARG A 219 24.08 -9.77 -17.90
C ARG A 219 22.62 -9.68 -18.32
N LEU A 220 21.79 -9.04 -17.51
CA LEU A 220 20.40 -8.77 -17.87
C LEU A 220 20.10 -7.27 -17.73
N VAL A 221 19.48 -6.69 -18.76
CA VAL A 221 18.90 -5.35 -18.73
C VAL A 221 17.39 -5.49 -18.84
N VAL A 222 16.63 -4.88 -17.92
CA VAL A 222 15.18 -4.78 -18.04
C VAL A 222 14.79 -3.32 -18.22
N ALA A 223 14.19 -2.99 -19.37
CA ALA A 223 13.64 -1.68 -19.65
C ALA A 223 12.17 -1.62 -19.23
N SER A 224 11.91 -1.01 -18.08
CA SER A 224 10.57 -1.01 -17.48
C SER A 224 10.32 0.22 -16.58
N CYS A 225 9.96 -0.01 -15.33
CA CYS A 225 9.61 0.96 -14.31
C CYS A 225 10.83 1.46 -13.52
N THR A 226 10.61 2.05 -12.35
CA THR A 226 11.68 2.50 -11.48
C THR A 226 12.41 1.35 -10.77
N PRO A 227 13.76 1.41 -10.63
CA PRO A 227 14.51 0.45 -9.83
C PRO A 227 14.04 0.42 -8.37
N ARG A 228 13.50 1.53 -7.85
CA ARG A 228 12.96 1.61 -6.49
C ARG A 228 11.84 0.62 -6.19
N THR A 229 11.15 0.12 -7.22
CA THR A 229 10.02 -0.79 -7.05
C THR A 229 10.39 -2.24 -7.32
N HIS A 230 10.98 -2.53 -8.49
CA HIS A 230 11.14 -3.92 -8.96
C HIS A 230 12.59 -4.38 -9.14
N GLU A 231 13.59 -3.56 -8.82
CA GLU A 231 14.99 -4.04 -8.84
C GLU A 231 15.20 -5.26 -7.94
N PRO A 232 14.69 -5.31 -6.68
CA PRO A 232 14.83 -6.50 -5.84
C PRO A 232 14.20 -7.76 -6.47
N LEU A 233 13.06 -7.61 -7.15
CA LEU A 233 12.37 -8.71 -7.83
C LEU A 233 13.23 -9.32 -8.93
N PHE A 234 13.70 -8.49 -9.87
CA PHE A 234 14.50 -8.98 -11.00
C PHE A 234 15.86 -9.51 -10.56
N ARG A 235 16.46 -8.91 -9.52
CA ARG A 235 17.66 -9.44 -8.87
C ARG A 235 17.46 -10.86 -8.36
N ALA A 236 16.36 -11.12 -7.64
CA ALA A 236 16.01 -12.46 -7.19
C ALA A 236 15.75 -13.41 -8.38
N THR A 237 15.05 -12.94 -9.41
CA THR A 237 14.78 -13.74 -10.62
C THR A 237 16.06 -14.21 -11.31
N ILE A 238 17.07 -13.35 -11.47
CA ILE A 238 18.33 -13.77 -12.12
C ILE A 238 19.21 -14.61 -11.20
N GLU A 239 19.13 -14.40 -9.88
CA GLU A 239 19.83 -15.21 -8.88
C GLU A 239 19.29 -16.65 -8.88
N GLU A 240 17.97 -16.84 -8.96
CA GLU A 240 17.34 -18.16 -9.18
C GLU A 240 17.76 -18.82 -10.51
N ALA A 241 18.24 -18.04 -11.48
CA ALA A 241 18.77 -18.56 -12.74
C ALA A 241 20.27 -18.92 -12.67
N GLY A 242 20.94 -18.67 -11.54
CA GLY A 242 22.38 -18.90 -11.34
C GLY A 242 23.26 -17.68 -11.67
N LEU A 243 22.68 -16.50 -11.92
CA LEU A 243 23.44 -15.30 -12.23
C LEU A 243 23.61 -14.40 -10.99
N ASN A 244 24.80 -13.86 -10.78
CA ASN A 244 25.02 -12.90 -9.70
C ASN A 244 24.09 -11.69 -9.85
N LYS A 245 23.31 -11.38 -8.81
CA LYS A 245 22.27 -10.34 -8.85
C LYS A 245 22.76 -8.93 -9.18
N TYR A 246 24.05 -8.64 -9.04
CA TYR A 246 24.64 -7.34 -9.38
C TYR A 246 25.04 -7.22 -10.86
N LEU A 247 24.83 -8.28 -11.64
CA LEU A 247 24.97 -8.31 -13.09
C LEU A 247 23.65 -7.92 -13.81
N PHE A 248 22.81 -7.19 -13.09
CA PHE A 248 21.51 -6.69 -13.52
C PHE A 248 21.52 -5.17 -13.63
N GLU A 249 20.86 -4.62 -14.65
CA GLU A 249 20.59 -3.20 -14.80
C GLU A 249 19.12 -2.96 -15.15
N LEU A 250 18.54 -1.88 -14.63
CA LEU A 250 17.16 -1.51 -14.90
C LEU A 250 17.09 -0.14 -15.60
N ALA A 251 16.61 -0.14 -16.84
CA ALA A 251 16.37 1.08 -17.61
C ALA A 251 14.95 1.60 -17.32
N ASN A 252 14.83 2.73 -16.63
CA ASN A 252 13.52 3.32 -16.33
C ASN A 252 12.96 4.04 -17.57
N ILE A 253 12.06 3.37 -18.29
CA ILE A 253 11.36 3.90 -19.47
C ILE A 253 9.87 4.19 -19.18
N ARG A 254 9.43 4.09 -17.93
CA ARG A 254 8.05 4.42 -17.52
C ARG A 254 7.97 5.77 -16.84
N GLU A 255 8.36 5.85 -15.57
CA GLU A 255 8.30 7.10 -14.79
C GLU A 255 9.18 8.19 -15.39
N HIS A 256 10.31 7.81 -16.00
CA HIS A 256 11.26 8.75 -16.59
C HIS A 256 11.09 8.93 -18.11
N CYS A 257 10.15 8.21 -18.73
CA CYS A 257 9.90 8.32 -20.17
C CYS A 257 8.40 8.32 -20.51
N SER A 258 7.75 7.16 -20.61
CA SER A 258 6.39 7.07 -21.15
C SER A 258 5.36 7.95 -20.41
N TRP A 259 5.42 8.01 -19.08
CA TRP A 259 4.44 8.78 -18.29
C TRP A 259 4.59 10.29 -18.41
N VAL A 260 5.77 10.78 -18.80
CA VAL A 260 6.09 12.21 -18.82
C VAL A 260 6.20 12.78 -20.23
N HIS A 261 6.16 11.94 -21.28
CA HIS A 261 6.23 12.34 -22.70
C HIS A 261 5.03 11.81 -23.50
N GLN A 262 3.83 11.77 -22.90
CA GLN A 262 2.63 11.19 -23.53
C GLN A 262 2.24 11.89 -24.85
N ALA A 263 2.57 13.18 -24.99
CA ALA A 263 2.30 14.00 -26.17
C ALA A 263 3.33 13.81 -27.30
N ASP A 264 4.54 13.34 -26.99
CA ASP A 264 5.70 13.32 -27.89
C ASP A 264 6.19 11.88 -28.06
N LYS A 265 5.39 11.03 -28.71
CA LYS A 265 5.62 9.57 -28.76
C LYS A 265 6.89 9.16 -29.50
N ASP A 266 7.22 9.86 -30.58
CA ASP A 266 8.41 9.57 -31.38
C ASP A 266 9.67 9.91 -30.56
N GLU A 267 9.67 11.06 -29.89
CA GLU A 267 10.72 11.49 -28.97
C GLU A 267 10.81 10.59 -27.73
N ALA A 268 9.67 10.14 -27.18
CA ALA A 268 9.64 9.18 -26.08
C ALA A 268 10.26 7.84 -26.48
N THR A 269 10.00 7.39 -27.71
CA THR A 269 10.56 6.15 -28.26
C THR A 269 12.07 6.29 -28.47
N SER A 270 12.51 7.37 -29.11
CA SER A 270 13.94 7.68 -29.26
C SER A 270 14.66 7.79 -27.90
N LYS A 271 14.02 8.41 -26.91
CA LYS A 271 14.57 8.52 -25.55
C LYS A 271 14.65 7.14 -24.87
N ALA A 272 13.64 6.29 -25.03
CA ALA A 272 13.67 4.94 -24.48
C ALA A 272 14.82 4.12 -25.09
N MET A 273 15.06 4.22 -26.40
CA MET A 273 16.23 3.61 -27.05
C MET A 273 17.55 4.10 -26.45
N ASP A 274 17.69 5.41 -26.22
CA ASP A 274 18.89 5.97 -25.59
C ASP A 274 19.09 5.47 -24.16
N LEU A 275 18.03 5.40 -23.35
CA LEU A 275 18.06 4.86 -21.99
C LEU A 275 18.45 3.37 -21.98
N VAL A 276 17.93 2.59 -22.92
CA VAL A 276 18.33 1.18 -23.11
C VAL A 276 19.79 1.09 -23.52
N ARG A 277 20.25 1.90 -24.49
CA ARG A 277 21.66 1.94 -24.91
C ARG A 277 22.59 2.29 -23.74
N MET A 278 22.22 3.27 -22.92
CA MET A 278 22.98 3.67 -21.72
C MET A 278 23.06 2.52 -20.71
N SER A 279 21.93 1.84 -20.47
CA SER A 279 21.84 0.72 -19.52
C SER A 279 22.64 -0.48 -20.00
N VAL A 280 22.58 -0.80 -21.30
CA VAL A 280 23.41 -1.83 -21.94
C VAL A 280 24.90 -1.46 -21.84
N ALA A 281 25.26 -0.20 -22.08
CA ALA A 281 26.64 0.26 -21.95
C ALA A 281 27.17 0.11 -20.51
N ARG A 282 26.34 0.38 -19.50
CA ARG A 282 26.67 0.14 -18.09
C ARG A 282 26.75 -1.35 -17.77
N ALA A 283 25.80 -2.15 -18.24
CA ALA A 283 25.73 -3.59 -18.01
C ALA A 283 27.00 -4.33 -18.45
N LYS A 284 27.64 -3.88 -19.54
CA LYS A 284 28.94 -4.40 -20.01
C LYS A 284 30.06 -4.28 -18.97
N LEU A 285 29.98 -3.28 -18.10
CA LEU A 285 31.00 -2.95 -17.10
C LEU A 285 30.59 -3.40 -15.69
N LEU A 286 29.41 -4.01 -15.52
CA LEU A 286 29.01 -4.57 -14.24
C LEU A 286 29.92 -5.74 -13.89
N GLU A 287 30.31 -5.79 -12.62
CA GLU A 287 31.09 -6.84 -12.00
C GLU A 287 30.24 -7.55 -10.96
N ALA A 288 30.40 -8.87 -10.85
CA ALA A 288 29.75 -9.63 -9.79
C ALA A 288 30.17 -9.08 -8.42
N GLN A 289 29.21 -8.90 -7.51
CA GLN A 289 29.47 -8.44 -6.15
C GLN A 289 28.98 -9.46 -5.14
N GLU A 290 29.57 -9.42 -3.95
CA GLU A 290 29.12 -10.17 -2.78
C GLU A 290 28.39 -9.22 -1.83
N GLU A 291 27.33 -9.72 -1.19
CA GLU A 291 26.66 -8.95 -0.14
C GLU A 291 27.50 -8.96 1.13
N ALA A 292 27.63 -7.78 1.74
CA ALA A 292 28.18 -7.69 3.07
C ALA A 292 27.24 -8.39 4.06
N VAL A 293 27.73 -9.46 4.69
CA VAL A 293 27.02 -10.10 5.79
C VAL A 293 27.28 -9.29 7.05
N THR A 294 26.20 -8.83 7.69
CA THR A 294 26.29 -8.15 8.99
C THR A 294 25.46 -8.91 10.02
N GLN A 295 25.90 -8.82 11.27
CA GLN A 295 25.13 -9.34 12.39
C GLN A 295 23.98 -8.38 12.68
N ILE A 296 22.76 -8.91 12.80
CA ILE A 296 21.58 -8.11 13.11
C ILE A 296 21.37 -8.11 14.63
N GLU A 297 21.23 -6.93 15.20
CA GLU A 297 20.79 -6.77 16.59
C GLU A 297 19.34 -7.27 16.73
N PRO A 298 19.06 -8.32 17.54
CA PRO A 298 17.76 -8.98 17.61
C PRO A 298 16.74 -8.21 18.47
N SER A 299 16.65 -6.90 18.27
CA SER A 299 15.72 -6.02 18.95
C SER A 299 15.11 -4.99 18.00
N VAL A 300 13.91 -4.54 18.37
CA VAL A 300 13.09 -3.63 17.56
C VAL A 300 12.72 -2.42 18.38
N LEU A 301 12.88 -1.23 17.80
CA LEU A 301 12.33 0.01 18.33
C LEU A 301 11.00 0.32 17.63
N ILE A 302 9.97 0.63 18.41
CA ILE A 302 8.67 1.10 17.92
C ILE A 302 8.44 2.50 18.49
N ILE A 303 8.20 3.48 17.61
CA ILE A 303 7.98 4.88 17.97
C ILE A 303 6.48 5.19 17.91
N GLY A 304 5.85 5.32 19.08
CA GLY A 304 4.43 5.56 19.28
C GLY A 304 3.71 4.32 19.83
N ALA A 305 3.06 4.45 20.99
CA ALA A 305 2.27 3.42 21.67
C ALA A 305 0.76 3.63 21.49
N GLY A 306 0.34 4.07 20.30
CA GLY A 306 -1.05 3.91 19.85
C GLY A 306 -1.37 2.44 19.53
N VAL A 307 -2.61 2.17 19.11
CA VAL A 307 -3.07 0.80 18.78
C VAL A 307 -2.14 0.08 17.80
N SER A 308 -1.70 0.75 16.72
CA SER A 308 -0.79 0.16 15.74
C SER A 308 0.56 -0.23 16.35
N GLY A 309 1.12 0.62 17.22
CA GLY A 309 2.39 0.37 17.88
C GLY A 309 2.30 -0.75 18.91
N MET A 310 1.23 -0.79 19.71
CA MET A 310 1.00 -1.86 20.68
C MET A 310 0.73 -3.21 20.01
N ALA A 311 -0.09 -3.26 18.96
CA ALA A 311 -0.33 -4.49 18.19
C ALA A 311 0.97 -5.01 17.55
N THR A 312 1.80 -4.12 17.01
CA THR A 312 3.12 -4.47 16.45
C THR A 312 4.05 -5.01 17.54
N ALA A 313 4.14 -4.33 18.69
CA ALA A 313 4.95 -4.76 19.82
C ALA A 313 4.54 -6.15 20.29
N GLU A 314 3.24 -6.39 20.35
CA GLU A 314 2.69 -7.66 20.76
C GLU A 314 3.10 -8.80 19.81
N VAL A 315 2.86 -8.68 18.50
CA VAL A 315 3.19 -9.71 17.51
C VAL A 315 4.70 -10.00 17.50
N ILE A 316 5.54 -8.96 17.49
CA ILE A 316 7.00 -9.14 17.50
C ILE A 316 7.48 -9.79 18.80
N SER A 317 6.90 -9.42 19.95
CA SER A 317 7.24 -10.01 21.25
C SER A 317 6.91 -11.50 21.32
N GLN A 318 5.81 -11.94 20.68
CA GLN A 318 5.43 -13.35 20.65
C GLN A 318 6.44 -14.21 19.89
N LYS A 319 7.16 -13.62 18.93
CA LYS A 319 8.26 -14.30 18.22
C LYS A 319 9.55 -14.41 19.05
N GLY A 320 9.63 -13.71 20.18
CA GLY A 320 10.76 -13.76 21.11
C GLY A 320 11.79 -12.65 20.95
N PHE A 321 11.54 -11.64 20.10
CA PHE A 321 12.43 -10.49 19.97
C PHE A 321 12.23 -9.49 21.12
N ASN A 322 13.28 -8.74 21.45
CA ASN A 322 13.18 -7.63 22.39
C ASN A 322 12.54 -6.42 21.69
N VAL A 323 11.57 -5.79 22.34
CA VAL A 323 10.85 -4.63 21.81
C VAL A 323 11.03 -3.44 22.72
N TYR A 324 11.53 -2.34 22.20
CA TYR A 324 11.52 -1.04 22.86
C TYR A 324 10.35 -0.23 22.30
N LEU A 325 9.32 0.02 23.12
CA LEU A 325 8.14 0.76 22.72
C LEU A 325 8.20 2.16 23.34
N VAL A 326 8.48 3.17 22.53
CA VAL A 326 8.67 4.56 22.97
C VAL A 326 7.38 5.34 22.79
N GLU A 327 6.89 5.96 23.85
CA GLU A 327 5.70 6.80 23.85
C GLU A 327 6.02 8.17 24.44
N LYS A 328 5.61 9.21 23.71
CA LYS A 328 5.81 10.60 24.09
C LYS A 328 4.97 10.99 25.30
N GLN A 329 3.76 10.46 25.40
CA GLN A 329 2.81 10.73 26.47
C GLN A 329 3.12 9.89 27.73
N ASP A 330 2.43 10.22 28.82
CA ASP A 330 2.51 9.51 30.10
C ASP A 330 1.62 8.26 30.17
N LYS A 331 0.93 7.94 29.07
CA LYS A 331 0.07 6.77 28.90
C LYS A 331 0.08 6.30 27.45
N VAL A 332 -0.31 5.04 27.23
CA VAL A 332 -0.50 4.46 25.89
C VAL A 332 -1.88 4.82 25.33
N GLY A 333 -2.13 4.48 24.05
CA GLY A 333 -3.45 4.58 23.41
C GLY A 333 -3.49 5.54 22.23
N GLY A 334 -2.60 6.53 22.19
CA GLY A 334 -2.52 7.51 21.10
C GLY A 334 -3.84 8.26 20.89
N PHE A 335 -4.22 8.48 19.62
CA PHE A 335 -5.40 9.27 19.27
C PHE A 335 -6.74 8.68 19.76
N LEU A 336 -6.81 7.37 20.04
CA LEU A 336 -8.03 6.79 20.63
C LEU A 336 -8.35 7.33 22.03
N ASN A 337 -7.36 7.90 22.74
CA ASN A 337 -7.61 8.54 24.03
C ASN A 337 -8.42 9.84 23.90
N GLU A 338 -8.55 10.40 22.70
CA GLU A 338 -9.35 11.60 22.41
C GLU A 338 -10.80 11.23 22.04
N LEU A 339 -11.11 9.94 21.88
CA LEU A 339 -12.43 9.43 21.55
C LEU A 339 -13.02 8.70 22.75
N ALA A 340 -14.31 8.85 22.95
CA ALA A 340 -15.10 8.12 23.93
C ALA A 340 -15.59 6.77 23.36
N THR A 341 -16.19 6.77 22.17
CA THR A 341 -16.70 5.58 21.47
C THR A 341 -16.16 5.50 20.04
N VAL A 342 -16.09 4.28 19.50
CA VAL A 342 -15.69 4.00 18.11
C VAL A 342 -16.48 2.81 17.53
N ASN A 343 -16.55 2.77 16.20
CA ASN A 343 -17.28 1.80 15.38
C ASN A 343 -18.80 1.83 15.56
N PHE A 344 -19.51 1.19 14.63
CA PHE A 344 -20.97 1.10 14.67
C PHE A 344 -21.56 0.33 15.86
N ASP A 345 -20.74 -0.37 16.65
CA ASP A 345 -21.15 -0.98 17.93
C ASP A 345 -20.97 -0.04 19.12
N ASN A 346 -20.59 1.22 18.90
CA ASN A 346 -20.38 2.27 19.89
C ASN A 346 -19.42 1.81 20.99
N ARG A 347 -18.40 1.04 20.62
CA ARG A 347 -17.47 0.43 21.56
C ARG A 347 -16.67 1.52 22.26
N PRO A 348 -16.56 1.52 23.59
CA PRO A 348 -15.72 2.47 24.29
C PRO A 348 -14.27 2.38 23.80
N ALA A 349 -13.69 3.49 23.34
CA ALA A 349 -12.32 3.51 22.81
C ALA A 349 -11.30 3.05 23.87
N SER A 350 -11.61 3.32 25.14
CA SER A 350 -10.83 2.88 26.31
C SER A 350 -10.75 1.35 26.44
N GLU A 351 -11.76 0.59 25.99
CA GLU A 351 -11.71 -0.87 26.00
C GLU A 351 -10.70 -1.41 24.98
N ILE A 352 -10.59 -0.77 23.81
CA ILE A 352 -9.60 -1.12 22.79
C ILE A 352 -8.19 -0.82 23.30
N VAL A 353 -7.98 0.35 23.90
CA VAL A 353 -6.69 0.72 24.50
C VAL A 353 -6.31 -0.27 25.60
N ALA A 354 -7.23 -0.56 26.52
CA ALA A 354 -7.02 -1.50 27.61
C ALA A 354 -6.73 -2.93 27.12
N TYR A 355 -7.40 -3.38 26.06
CA TYR A 355 -7.13 -4.67 25.42
C TYR A 355 -5.66 -4.80 25.00
N TYR A 356 -5.15 -3.83 24.24
CA TYR A 356 -3.76 -3.88 23.77
C TYR A 356 -2.75 -3.60 24.88
N GLU A 357 -3.05 -2.67 25.80
CA GLU A 357 -2.21 -2.39 26.96
C GLU A 357 -2.02 -3.66 27.82
N HIS A 358 -3.09 -4.43 28.05
CA HIS A 358 -3.01 -5.69 28.79
C HIS A 358 -2.09 -6.71 28.09
N ARG A 359 -2.12 -6.77 26.76
CA ARG A 359 -1.33 -7.73 25.96
C ARG A 359 0.16 -7.38 25.85
N ILE A 360 0.54 -6.14 26.12
CA ILE A 360 1.94 -5.72 26.19
C ILE A 360 2.47 -5.64 27.63
N SER A 361 1.59 -5.44 28.62
CA SER A 361 1.96 -5.27 30.02
C SER A 361 2.52 -6.55 30.64
N GLY A 362 3.58 -6.42 31.43
CA GLY A 362 4.18 -7.53 32.18
C GLY A 362 5.00 -8.53 31.36
N LYS A 363 5.19 -8.29 30.05
CA LYS A 363 6.08 -9.08 29.20
C LYS A 363 7.54 -8.68 29.42
N GLU A 364 8.40 -9.66 29.71
CA GLU A 364 9.82 -9.40 30.01
C GLU A 364 10.60 -8.84 28.80
N ASN A 365 10.16 -9.15 27.58
CA ASN A 365 10.79 -8.72 26.33
C ASN A 365 10.12 -7.48 25.70
N ILE A 366 9.21 -6.80 26.41
CA ILE A 366 8.68 -5.49 26.00
C ILE A 366 9.11 -4.43 27.02
N HIS A 367 9.85 -3.44 26.53
CA HIS A 367 10.32 -2.30 27.30
C HIS A 367 9.53 -1.06 26.91
N LEU A 368 8.43 -0.81 27.63
CA LEU A 368 7.61 0.38 27.44
C LEU A 368 8.26 1.60 28.11
N LEU A 369 8.53 2.63 27.31
CA LEU A 369 9.19 3.88 27.69
C LEU A 369 8.20 5.04 27.51
N LEU A 370 7.44 5.34 28.56
CA LEU A 370 6.53 6.50 28.60
C LEU A 370 7.32 7.80 28.80
N ASN A 371 6.71 8.95 28.49
CA ASN A 371 7.34 10.27 28.57
C ASN A 371 8.70 10.35 27.85
N SER A 372 8.82 9.61 26.75
CA SER A 372 10.07 9.37 26.05
C SER A 372 9.96 9.70 24.57
N GLU A 373 11.00 10.31 24.02
CA GLU A 373 11.05 10.68 22.60
C GLU A 373 12.38 10.21 21.99
N VAL A 374 12.33 9.76 20.74
CA VAL A 374 13.54 9.55 19.93
C VAL A 374 14.03 10.91 19.43
N VAL A 375 15.27 11.27 19.77
CA VAL A 375 15.85 12.59 19.45
C VAL A 375 17.00 12.53 18.44
N ASP A 376 17.56 11.35 18.22
CA ASP A 376 18.61 11.11 17.22
C ASP A 376 18.61 9.63 16.83
N ALA A 377 18.96 9.34 15.58
CA ALA A 377 19.11 7.98 15.07
C ALA A 377 20.15 7.94 13.94
N LYS A 378 21.11 7.03 14.04
CA LYS A 378 22.14 6.80 13.02
C LYS A 378 22.38 5.30 12.84
N GLY A 379 23.10 4.93 11.80
CA GLY A 379 23.39 3.54 11.46
C GLY A 379 22.62 3.07 10.23
N SER A 380 22.44 1.77 10.10
CA SER A 380 21.81 1.14 8.95
C SER A 380 21.00 -0.08 9.37
N ILE A 381 20.26 -0.67 8.43
CA ILE A 381 19.48 -1.89 8.65
C ILE A 381 20.34 -2.94 9.40
N GLY A 382 19.82 -3.46 10.51
CA GLY A 382 20.50 -4.43 11.36
C GLY A 382 21.26 -3.83 12.54
N GLU A 383 21.64 -2.56 12.50
CA GLU A 383 22.36 -1.88 13.57
C GLU A 383 22.10 -0.37 13.55
N PHE A 384 21.03 0.06 14.22
CA PHE A 384 20.71 1.45 14.47
C PHE A 384 21.10 1.84 15.90
N GLU A 385 21.88 2.90 16.03
CA GLU A 385 22.12 3.55 17.32
C GLU A 385 21.11 4.70 17.46
N VAL A 386 20.20 4.57 18.43
CA VAL A 386 19.09 5.49 18.66
C VAL A 386 19.22 6.14 20.03
N VAL A 387 19.05 7.46 20.08
CA VAL A 387 19.07 8.23 21.33
C VAL A 387 17.64 8.51 21.77
N ILE A 388 17.28 7.97 22.93
CA ILE A 388 15.99 8.17 23.59
C ILE A 388 16.16 9.17 24.71
N LYS A 389 15.24 10.13 24.77
CA LYS A 389 15.18 11.15 25.82
C LYS A 389 13.94 10.92 26.68
N THR A 390 14.14 10.69 27.98
CA THR A 390 13.07 10.59 28.98
C THR A 390 13.24 11.73 29.99
N GLY A 391 12.38 12.75 29.91
CA GLY A 391 12.57 13.99 30.66
C GLY A 391 13.92 14.66 30.35
N ALA A 392 14.82 14.73 31.34
CA ALA A 392 16.17 15.27 31.17
C ALA A 392 17.24 14.19 30.86
N LYS A 393 16.92 12.91 31.07
CA LYS A 393 17.85 11.80 30.83
C LYS A 393 17.88 11.49 29.33
N LYS A 394 19.08 11.21 28.81
CA LYS A 394 19.27 10.60 27.49
C LYS A 394 19.93 9.25 27.66
N GLU A 395 19.48 8.28 26.90
CA GLU A 395 20.07 6.96 26.80
C GLU A 395 20.20 6.56 25.34
N THR A 396 21.24 5.79 25.05
CA THR A 396 21.52 5.29 23.71
C THR A 396 21.22 3.81 23.70
N LEU A 397 20.40 3.37 22.74
CA LEU A 397 20.08 1.98 22.49
C LEU A 397 20.56 1.58 21.10
N THR A 398 21.00 0.33 20.97
CA THR A 398 21.24 -0.29 19.67
C THR A 398 20.07 -1.20 19.35
N VAL A 399 19.48 -1.07 18.17
CA VAL A 399 18.35 -1.88 17.70
C VAL A 399 18.54 -2.28 16.25
N GLY A 400 18.03 -3.45 15.84
CA GLY A 400 18.16 -3.90 14.46
C GLY A 400 17.16 -3.27 13.50
N ILE A 401 15.96 -2.97 14.01
CA ILE A 401 14.82 -2.46 13.22
C ILE A 401 14.17 -1.29 13.96
N VAL A 402 13.72 -0.29 13.19
CA VAL A 402 12.92 0.82 13.68
C VAL A 402 11.56 0.84 12.96
N ILE A 403 10.48 0.90 13.72
CA ILE A 403 9.10 1.00 13.23
C ILE A 403 8.51 2.33 13.71
N VAL A 404 7.97 3.11 12.77
CA VAL A 404 7.35 4.41 13.07
C VAL A 404 5.82 4.24 13.09
N ALA A 405 5.23 4.43 14.25
CA ALA A 405 3.80 4.27 14.52
C ALA A 405 3.23 5.48 15.29
N THR A 406 3.64 6.69 14.90
CA THR A 406 3.32 7.95 15.59
C THR A 406 1.86 8.42 15.42
N GLY A 407 1.06 7.67 14.68
CA GLY A 407 -0.38 7.93 14.50
C GLY A 407 -0.70 9.16 13.67
N ALA A 408 -1.91 9.68 13.89
CA ALA A 408 -2.44 10.89 13.27
C ALA A 408 -2.91 11.86 14.35
N VAL A 409 -3.11 13.12 13.96
CA VAL A 409 -3.62 14.18 14.84
C VAL A 409 -4.87 14.80 14.22
N ALA A 410 -5.77 15.29 15.08
CA ALA A 410 -6.91 16.07 14.62
C ALA A 410 -6.43 17.36 13.93
N LEU A 411 -7.20 17.82 12.96
CA LEU A 411 -6.94 19.09 12.28
C LEU A 411 -7.16 20.26 13.26
N GLU A 412 -6.13 21.05 13.53
CA GLU A 412 -6.20 22.24 14.37
C GLU A 412 -6.27 23.52 13.53
N GLU A 413 -7.36 23.73 12.78
CA GLU A 413 -7.56 24.95 11.99
C GLU A 413 -8.52 25.95 12.65
N LYS A 414 -7.90 26.97 13.28
CA LYS A 414 -8.59 28.01 14.03
C LYS A 414 -9.50 28.84 13.12
N GLY A 415 -10.81 28.64 13.24
CA GLY A 415 -11.85 29.48 12.62
C GLY A 415 -12.53 28.91 11.39
N LEU A 416 -12.16 27.71 10.92
CA LEU A 416 -12.84 27.04 9.80
C LEU A 416 -14.34 26.88 10.12
N TYR A 417 -15.23 27.37 9.26
CA TYR A 417 -16.68 27.40 9.47
C TYR A 417 -17.15 28.01 10.80
N GLY A 418 -16.34 28.87 11.43
CA GLY A 418 -16.65 29.44 12.73
C GLY A 418 -16.22 28.58 13.93
N LEU A 419 -15.46 27.51 13.73
CA LEU A 419 -14.86 26.72 14.82
C LEU A 419 -14.06 27.63 15.78
N ASN A 420 -14.27 27.49 17.09
CA ASN A 420 -13.76 28.36 18.15
C ASN A 420 -14.27 29.81 18.13
N LYS A 421 -15.21 30.16 17.25
CA LYS A 421 -15.87 31.49 17.21
C LYS A 421 -17.36 31.43 17.51
N LEU A 422 -18.03 30.35 17.08
CA LEU A 422 -19.43 30.07 17.33
C LEU A 422 -19.52 28.93 18.34
N PRO A 423 -20.27 29.08 19.46
CA PRO A 423 -20.36 28.04 20.49
C PRO A 423 -21.07 26.76 20.01
N GLU A 424 -21.84 26.84 18.92
CA GLU A 424 -22.55 25.71 18.32
C GLU A 424 -21.68 24.89 17.36
N VAL A 425 -20.49 25.40 16.97
CA VAL A 425 -19.60 24.74 16.02
C VAL A 425 -18.49 24.01 16.77
N MET A 426 -18.44 22.69 16.60
CA MET A 426 -17.44 21.81 17.19
C MET A 426 -16.92 20.79 16.16
N THR A 427 -15.82 20.15 16.51
CA THR A 427 -15.24 19.03 15.76
C THR A 427 -15.98 17.72 16.07
N GLU A 428 -15.81 16.72 15.19
CA GLU A 428 -16.34 15.38 15.43
C GLU A 428 -15.78 14.72 16.71
N VAL A 429 -14.55 15.07 17.11
CA VAL A 429 -13.92 14.55 18.34
C VAL A 429 -14.61 15.13 19.58
N GLU A 430 -14.85 16.44 19.58
CA GLU A 430 -15.62 17.11 20.64
C GLU A 430 -17.06 16.59 20.70
N PHE A 431 -17.67 16.36 19.53
CA PHE A 431 -19.01 15.82 19.43
C PHE A 431 -19.12 14.39 19.97
N ASN A 432 -18.16 13.52 19.65
CA ASN A 432 -18.07 12.17 20.21
C ASN A 432 -18.05 12.19 21.75
N THR A 433 -17.23 13.06 22.33
CA THR A 433 -17.15 13.23 23.79
C THR A 433 -18.49 13.71 24.37
N ARG A 434 -19.14 14.66 23.68
CA ARG A 434 -20.42 15.25 24.10
C ARG A 434 -21.58 14.24 24.06
N ILE A 435 -21.64 13.38 23.05
CA ILE A 435 -22.64 12.30 22.99
C ILE A 435 -22.40 11.32 24.14
N ALA A 436 -21.16 10.88 24.33
CA ALA A 436 -20.82 9.91 25.37
C ALA A 436 -21.04 10.41 26.80
N SER A 437 -20.96 11.73 27.03
CA SER A 437 -21.29 12.33 28.34
C SER A 437 -22.80 12.48 28.59
N GLY A 438 -23.65 12.08 27.64
CA GLY A 438 -25.10 12.25 27.70
C GLY A 438 -25.56 13.70 27.47
N GLU A 439 -24.65 14.58 27.06
CA GLU A 439 -24.94 15.98 26.73
C GLU A 439 -25.12 16.16 25.22
N GLY A 440 -25.57 15.12 24.51
CA GLY A 440 -25.70 15.10 23.05
C GLY A 440 -26.70 16.13 22.49
N ILE A 441 -27.55 15.69 21.58
CA ILE A 441 -28.54 16.54 20.92
C ILE A 441 -29.91 16.21 21.51
N GLU A 442 -30.68 17.24 21.88
CA GLU A 442 -32.03 17.03 22.43
C GLU A 442 -33.02 16.67 21.32
N ASP A 443 -34.09 15.95 21.68
CA ASP A 443 -35.15 15.61 20.73
C ASP A 443 -35.80 16.88 20.15
N GLY A 444 -35.85 16.96 18.82
CA GLY A 444 -36.33 18.14 18.08
C GLY A 444 -35.26 19.19 17.75
N GLU A 445 -34.02 19.06 18.23
CA GLU A 445 -32.91 19.88 17.76
C GLU A 445 -32.43 19.43 16.37
N THR A 446 -31.86 20.38 15.62
CA THR A 446 -31.33 20.13 14.28
C THR A 446 -29.81 20.26 14.31
N PHE A 447 -29.12 19.31 13.71
CA PHE A 447 -27.68 19.38 13.50
C PHE A 447 -27.32 19.23 12.03
N ALA A 448 -26.12 19.66 11.69
CA ALA A 448 -25.55 19.51 10.36
C ALA A 448 -24.09 19.09 10.48
N VAL A 449 -23.72 18.04 9.75
CA VAL A 449 -22.33 17.60 9.64
C VAL A 449 -21.70 18.20 8.39
N ILE A 450 -20.57 18.90 8.55
CA ILE A 450 -19.78 19.42 7.44
C ILE A 450 -18.68 18.42 7.11
N HIS A 451 -18.93 17.56 6.12
CA HIS A 451 -17.91 16.63 5.64
C HIS A 451 -16.74 17.34 4.96
N CYS A 452 -15.58 16.68 5.00
CA CYS A 452 -14.35 17.14 4.34
C CYS A 452 -13.87 18.52 4.82
N ALA A 453 -14.23 18.93 6.03
CA ALA A 453 -13.71 20.16 6.62
C ALA A 453 -12.17 20.10 6.69
N GLY A 454 -11.50 20.97 5.94
CA GLY A 454 -10.03 21.01 5.81
C GLY A 454 -9.43 19.83 5.04
N SER A 455 -10.20 19.20 4.14
CA SER A 455 -9.75 18.11 3.25
C SER A 455 -10.43 18.23 1.89
N ARG A 456 -9.83 17.66 0.84
CA ARG A 456 -10.28 17.83 -0.56
C ARG A 456 -10.36 19.31 -0.97
N GLU A 457 -9.38 20.08 -0.52
CA GLU A 457 -9.29 21.50 -0.83
C GLU A 457 -8.66 21.73 -2.20
N ASP A 458 -8.93 22.91 -2.77
CA ASP A 458 -8.32 23.35 -4.02
C ASP A 458 -6.80 23.44 -3.87
N ALA A 459 -6.07 22.75 -4.75
CA ALA A 459 -4.61 22.67 -4.76
C ALA A 459 -3.93 24.05 -4.93
N SER A 460 -4.64 25.07 -5.40
CA SER A 460 -4.14 26.44 -5.53
C SER A 460 -4.05 27.19 -4.18
N LEU A 461 -4.68 26.68 -3.13
CA LEU A 461 -4.61 27.28 -1.79
C LEU A 461 -3.32 26.85 -1.08
N GLU A 462 -2.63 27.81 -0.47
CA GLU A 462 -1.41 27.54 0.31
C GLU A 462 -1.75 26.69 1.54
N GLY A 463 -1.05 25.56 1.70
CA GLY A 463 -1.31 24.61 2.77
C GLY A 463 -2.53 23.70 2.55
N SER A 464 -3.12 23.73 1.34
CA SER A 464 -4.29 22.90 0.99
C SER A 464 -4.05 21.40 1.21
N ARG A 465 -5.10 20.73 1.67
CA ARG A 465 -5.13 19.27 1.78
C ARG A 465 -6.02 18.70 0.69
N THR A 466 -5.44 18.38 -0.46
CA THR A 466 -6.17 17.88 -1.65
C THR A 466 -6.76 16.49 -1.47
N TRP A 467 -6.34 15.76 -0.44
CA TRP A 467 -6.67 14.35 -0.24
C TRP A 467 -7.91 14.11 0.63
N CYS A 468 -8.43 12.89 0.57
CA CYS A 468 -9.40 12.38 1.51
C CYS A 468 -8.73 11.94 2.82
N SER A 469 -9.28 12.36 3.98
CA SER A 469 -8.81 11.93 5.31
C SER A 469 -9.18 10.49 5.70
N GLY A 470 -9.88 9.76 4.83
CA GLY A 470 -10.24 8.34 5.01
C GLY A 470 -11.38 8.09 6.01
N ILE A 471 -11.31 8.64 7.22
CA ILE A 471 -12.16 8.22 8.33
C ILE A 471 -13.40 9.09 8.56
N CYS A 472 -13.38 10.36 8.13
CA CYS A 472 -14.35 11.38 8.56
C CYS A 472 -15.80 11.12 8.13
N CYS A 473 -16.03 10.45 6.99
CA CYS A 473 -17.40 10.10 6.58
C CYS A 473 -18.00 9.00 7.45
N MET A 474 -17.20 8.00 7.82
CA MET A 474 -17.65 6.87 8.64
C MET A 474 -17.92 7.30 10.08
N ILE A 475 -17.01 8.08 10.67
CA ILE A 475 -17.16 8.64 12.02
C ILE A 475 -18.43 9.49 12.14
N ALA A 476 -18.67 10.37 11.17
CA ALA A 476 -19.89 11.19 11.15
C ALA A 476 -21.18 10.34 11.10
N LEU A 477 -21.18 9.24 10.32
CA LEU A 477 -22.31 8.32 10.24
C LEU A 477 -22.52 7.58 11.56
N GLU A 478 -21.44 7.10 12.16
CA GLU A 478 -21.44 6.44 13.47
C GLU A 478 -22.06 7.34 14.54
N HIS A 479 -21.52 8.54 14.75
CA HIS A 479 -22.07 9.49 15.73
C HIS A 479 -23.52 9.89 15.45
N SER A 480 -23.90 10.00 14.16
CA SER A 480 -25.29 10.30 13.80
C SER A 480 -26.25 9.17 14.19
N LEU A 481 -25.80 7.91 14.11
CA LEU A 481 -26.59 6.75 14.52
C LEU A 481 -26.64 6.57 16.04
N GLU A 482 -25.63 7.05 16.77
CA GLU A 482 -25.63 7.08 18.24
C GLU A 482 -26.71 8.00 18.83
N LEU A 483 -27.14 9.01 18.07
CA LEU A 483 -28.20 9.95 18.49
C LEU A 483 -29.63 9.37 18.37
N CYS A 484 -29.80 8.27 17.62
CA CYS A 484 -31.10 7.74 17.22
C CYS A 484 -31.72 6.75 18.22
#